data_AF-A0A2E1VNR4-F1
#
_entry.id   AF-A0A2E1VNR4-F1
#
_cell.length_a   1.000
_cell.length_b   1.000
_cell.length_c   1.000
_cell.angle_alpha   90.00
_cell.angle_beta   90.00
_cell.angle_gamma   90.00
#
_symmetry.space_group_name_H-M   'P 1'
#
loop_
_entity.id
_entity.type
_entity.pdbx_description
1 polymer ?
#
loop_
_entity_poly.entity_id
_entity_poly.type
_entity_poly.pdbx_seq_one_letter_code
_entity_poly.pdbx_strand_id
1 'polypeptide(L)'
;MKKGISLLLWTPFVEERHLPILAELRAMGYDGVEVPVAPGEDEHYAWLGGELAKLGLATTAVGFLTAEEDPSGEDPALRARAVERLEQLARRAQMIGAPLIAGPVHEAYAHFPGPVTEEEWARAVETLAAGAQRAAQHEVSLMIEPLNRFESRLANTIEQAAALVQAAQEPNLGVTFDTHHAH
;
A
#
# COMPACT_ATOMS: atom_id res chain seq x y z
N MET A 1 -17.80 11.92 -4.19
CA MET A 1 -16.58 11.31 -4.77
C MET A 1 -15.45 12.30 -4.60
N LYS A 2 -14.32 11.91 -3.99
CA LYS A 2 -13.12 12.76 -3.83
C LYS A 2 -12.15 12.49 -4.97
N LYS A 3 -11.40 13.49 -5.42
CA LYS A 3 -10.35 13.38 -6.44
C LYS A 3 -8.98 13.53 -5.79
N GLY A 4 -8.17 12.48 -5.88
CA GLY A 4 -6.78 12.48 -5.43
C GLY A 4 -5.81 12.49 -6.62
N ILE A 5 -4.54 12.72 -6.32
CA ILE A 5 -3.42 12.53 -7.26
C ILE A 5 -2.25 11.89 -6.53
N SER A 6 -1.58 10.94 -7.18
CA SER A 6 -0.41 10.27 -6.62
C SER A 6 0.83 11.16 -6.70
N LEU A 7 1.55 11.27 -5.59
CA LEU A 7 2.78 12.04 -5.52
C LEU A 7 3.98 11.33 -6.14
N LEU A 8 3.84 10.04 -6.51
CA LEU A 8 4.82 9.33 -7.33
C LEU A 8 5.09 10.00 -8.67
N LEU A 9 4.17 10.86 -9.15
CA LEU A 9 4.42 11.71 -10.32
C LEU A 9 5.60 12.67 -10.13
N TRP A 10 5.91 13.05 -8.89
CA TRP A 10 7.02 13.95 -8.55
C TRP A 10 8.15 13.27 -7.77
N THR A 11 7.83 12.44 -6.77
CA THR A 11 8.84 11.89 -5.86
C THR A 11 8.35 10.61 -5.15
N PRO A 12 9.25 9.65 -4.87
CA PRO A 12 8.98 8.55 -3.94
C PRO A 12 9.14 8.94 -2.46
N PHE A 13 9.59 10.17 -2.17
CA PHE A 13 9.76 10.66 -0.80
C PHE A 13 9.45 12.15 -0.70
N VAL A 14 8.40 12.49 0.05
CA VAL A 14 7.86 13.86 0.13
C VAL A 14 8.56 14.64 1.24
N GLU A 15 9.47 15.50 0.84
CA GLU A 15 10.19 16.46 1.70
C GLU A 15 9.63 17.89 1.63
N GLU A 16 10.12 18.79 2.49
CA GLU A 16 9.69 20.20 2.60
C GLU A 16 9.69 20.95 1.26
N ARG A 17 10.67 20.66 0.39
CA ARG A 17 10.75 21.27 -0.95
C ARG A 17 9.54 20.99 -1.85
N HIS A 18 8.71 19.99 -1.53
CA HIS A 18 7.51 19.63 -2.29
C HIS A 18 6.24 20.28 -1.74
N LEU A 19 6.27 20.94 -0.57
CA LEU A 19 5.09 21.61 -0.01
C LEU A 19 4.44 22.63 -0.97
N PRO A 20 5.20 23.41 -1.77
CA PRO A 20 4.59 24.29 -2.78
C PRO A 20 3.73 23.54 -3.80
N ILE A 21 4.13 22.32 -4.20
CA ILE A 21 3.36 21.47 -5.13
C ILE A 21 2.03 21.06 -4.48
N LEU A 22 2.04 20.68 -3.19
CA LEU A 22 0.82 20.31 -2.47
C LEU A 22 -0.16 21.49 -2.38
N ALA A 23 0.34 22.69 -2.10
CA ALA A 23 -0.47 23.90 -2.06
C ALA A 23 -1.07 24.21 -3.44
N GLU A 24 -0.30 24.02 -4.52
CA GLU A 24 -0.77 24.19 -5.89
C GLU A 24 -1.86 23.16 -6.25
N LEU A 25 -1.68 21.88 -5.91
CA LEU A 25 -2.68 20.83 -6.11
C LEU A 25 -4.00 21.17 -5.39
N ARG A 26 -3.92 21.67 -4.16
CA ARG A 26 -5.10 22.15 -3.44
C ARG A 26 -5.78 23.30 -4.18
N ALA A 27 -5.01 24.28 -4.65
CA ALA A 27 -5.52 25.43 -5.40
C ALA A 27 -6.16 25.03 -6.74
N MET A 28 -5.66 23.96 -7.39
CA MET A 28 -6.24 23.37 -8.60
C MET A 28 -7.56 22.61 -8.35
N GLY A 29 -7.93 22.38 -7.09
CA GLY A 29 -9.20 21.74 -6.72
C GLY A 29 -9.14 20.23 -6.54
N TYR A 30 -7.95 19.67 -6.28
CA TYR A 30 -7.84 18.31 -5.74
C TYR A 30 -8.36 18.27 -4.30
N ASP A 31 -9.00 17.16 -3.95
CA ASP A 31 -9.52 16.90 -2.61
C ASP A 31 -8.45 16.28 -1.70
N GLY A 32 -7.42 15.67 -2.28
CA GLY A 32 -6.37 14.99 -1.56
C GLY A 32 -5.20 14.54 -2.42
N VAL A 33 -4.26 13.86 -1.79
CA VAL A 33 -3.06 13.29 -2.41
C VAL A 33 -2.83 11.86 -1.92
N GLU A 34 -2.22 11.03 -2.76
CA GLU A 34 -1.70 9.74 -2.36
C GLU A 34 -0.19 9.84 -2.12
N VAL A 35 0.24 9.48 -0.92
CA VAL A 35 1.60 9.71 -0.42
C VAL A 35 2.37 8.38 -0.37
N PRO A 36 3.55 8.28 -0.99
CA PRO A 36 4.45 7.15 -0.79
C PRO A 36 4.96 7.13 0.65
N VAL A 37 4.75 6.01 1.37
CA VAL A 37 5.15 5.87 2.78
C VAL A 37 6.23 4.81 3.03
N ALA A 38 6.82 4.30 1.96
CA ALA A 38 7.82 3.23 2.01
C ALA A 38 9.20 3.64 2.59
N PRO A 39 9.86 4.72 2.13
CA PRO A 39 11.17 5.13 2.64
C PRO A 39 11.10 6.00 3.91
N GLY A 40 12.24 6.31 4.52
CA GLY A 40 12.33 7.26 5.65
C GLY A 40 11.92 6.69 7.00
N GLU A 41 11.86 7.58 8.01
CA GLU A 41 11.55 7.27 9.42
C GLU A 41 10.16 7.76 9.82
N ASP A 42 9.64 7.26 10.93
CA ASP A 42 8.28 7.52 11.38
C ASP A 42 8.05 9.01 11.74
N GLU A 43 9.05 9.68 12.33
CA GLU A 43 8.99 11.10 12.68
C GLU A 43 8.77 12.00 11.46
N HIS A 44 9.27 11.57 10.29
CA HIS A 44 9.06 12.29 9.03
C HIS A 44 7.59 12.31 8.64
N TYR A 45 6.90 11.18 8.78
CA TYR A 45 5.49 11.06 8.45
C TYR A 45 4.60 11.81 9.45
N ALA A 46 5.00 11.89 10.73
CA ALA A 46 4.32 12.74 11.70
C ALA A 46 4.41 14.23 11.32
N TRP A 47 5.59 14.71 10.91
CA TRP A 47 5.77 16.07 10.40
C TRP A 47 4.91 16.31 9.14
N LEU A 48 5.01 15.42 8.15
CA LEU A 48 4.30 15.55 6.88
C LEU A 48 2.78 15.55 7.07
N GLY A 49 2.26 14.71 7.97
CA GLY A 49 0.84 14.71 8.34
C GLY A 49 0.36 16.06 8.86
N GLY A 50 1.18 16.72 9.68
CA GLY A 50 0.91 18.09 10.15
C GLY A 50 0.84 19.11 9.00
N GLU A 51 1.73 19.02 8.01
CA GLU A 51 1.71 19.92 6.84
C GLU A 51 0.51 19.65 5.92
N LEU A 52 0.18 18.38 5.67
CA LEU A 52 -0.99 17.99 4.86
C LEU A 52 -2.30 18.46 5.50
N ALA A 53 -2.41 18.35 6.82
CA ALA A 53 -3.57 18.84 7.57
C ALA A 53 -3.73 20.37 7.47
N LYS A 54 -2.64 21.15 7.56
CA LYS A 54 -2.68 22.61 7.38
C LYS A 54 -3.16 23.03 5.99
N LEU A 55 -2.83 22.25 4.97
CA LEU A 55 -3.28 22.47 3.59
C LEU A 55 -4.73 22.02 3.35
N GLY A 56 -5.33 21.27 4.28
CA GLY A 56 -6.68 20.74 4.15
C GLY A 56 -6.82 19.70 3.03
N LEU A 57 -5.75 18.96 2.75
CA LEU A 57 -5.75 17.85 1.79
C LEU A 57 -6.10 16.54 2.51
N ALA A 58 -7.05 15.78 1.96
CA ALA A 58 -7.22 14.39 2.38
C ALA A 58 -6.02 13.55 1.92
N THR A 59 -5.77 12.43 2.59
CA THR A 59 -4.61 11.59 2.32
C THR A 59 -5.02 10.14 2.12
N THR A 60 -4.39 9.51 1.13
CA THR A 60 -4.23 8.06 1.05
C THR A 60 -2.73 7.76 1.01
N ALA A 61 -2.35 6.51 1.24
CA ALA A 61 -0.95 6.10 1.19
C ALA A 61 -0.73 5.04 0.11
N VAL A 62 0.47 5.01 -0.44
CA VAL A 62 0.95 3.95 -1.32
C VAL A 62 2.22 3.32 -0.74
N GLY A 63 2.28 1.99 -0.78
CA GLY A 63 3.39 1.20 -0.29
C GLY A 63 3.60 -0.05 -1.15
N PHE A 64 4.75 -0.69 -0.96
CA PHE A 64 5.10 -1.93 -1.65
C PHE A 64 5.92 -2.83 -0.74
N LEU A 65 5.87 -4.13 -1.02
CA LEU A 65 6.75 -5.13 -0.43
C LEU A 65 7.91 -5.43 -1.38
N THR A 66 9.10 -5.66 -0.81
CA THR A 66 10.28 -6.09 -1.56
C THR A 66 10.42 -7.61 -1.59
N ALA A 67 11.38 -8.15 -2.35
CA ALA A 67 11.69 -9.58 -2.34
C ALA A 67 12.12 -10.11 -0.95
N GLU A 68 12.56 -9.25 -0.05
CA GLU A 68 12.90 -9.61 1.34
C GLU A 68 11.67 -9.66 2.27
N GLU A 69 10.51 -9.27 1.76
CA GLU A 69 9.25 -9.11 2.49
C GLU A 69 8.12 -9.82 1.74
N ASP A 70 8.41 -10.89 1.00
CA ASP A 70 7.42 -11.60 0.18
C ASP A 70 6.43 -12.40 1.05
N PRO A 71 5.12 -12.09 1.01
CA PRO A 71 4.08 -12.81 1.76
C PRO A 71 3.96 -14.29 1.37
N SER A 72 4.37 -14.65 0.15
CA SER A 72 4.28 -16.00 -0.38
C SER A 72 5.55 -16.85 -0.16
N GLY A 73 6.61 -16.24 0.39
CA GLY A 73 7.92 -16.86 0.54
C GLY A 73 7.90 -18.16 1.36
N GLU A 74 8.71 -19.14 0.97
CA GLU A 74 8.83 -20.43 1.67
C GLU A 74 9.42 -20.26 3.08
N ASP A 75 10.43 -19.39 3.22
CA ASP A 75 11.05 -19.05 4.50
C ASP A 75 10.06 -18.28 5.39
N PRO A 76 9.71 -18.80 6.59
CA PRO A 76 8.88 -18.08 7.56
C PRO A 76 9.42 -16.69 7.93
N ALA A 77 10.74 -16.45 7.84
CA ALA A 77 11.32 -15.14 8.11
C ALA A 77 10.92 -14.08 7.08
N LEU A 78 10.77 -14.44 5.80
CA LEU A 78 10.25 -13.53 4.76
C LEU A 78 8.84 -13.07 5.10
N ARG A 79 7.99 -14.03 5.50
CA ARG A 79 6.58 -13.76 5.84
C ARG A 79 6.45 -12.94 7.12
N ALA A 80 7.30 -13.20 8.12
CA ALA A 80 7.36 -12.37 9.33
C ALA A 80 7.74 -10.92 9.00
N ARG A 81 8.75 -10.71 8.15
CA ARG A 81 9.14 -9.37 7.67
C ARG A 81 8.03 -8.70 6.86
N ALA A 82 7.28 -9.47 6.06
CA ALA A 82 6.12 -8.95 5.33
C ALA A 82 5.07 -8.38 6.30
N VAL A 83 4.71 -9.11 7.36
CA VAL A 83 3.76 -8.64 8.38
C VAL A 83 4.27 -7.37 9.07
N GLU A 84 5.54 -7.36 9.49
CA GLU A 84 6.17 -6.18 10.11
C GLU A 84 6.17 -4.97 9.17
N ARG A 85 6.44 -5.20 7.88
CA ARG A 85 6.43 -4.16 6.87
C ARG A 85 5.03 -3.60 6.65
N LEU A 86 4.01 -4.45 6.55
CA LEU A 86 2.61 -4.02 6.43
C LEU A 86 2.17 -3.21 7.66
N GLU A 87 2.56 -3.62 8.87
CA GLU A 87 2.33 -2.85 10.10
C GLU A 87 3.03 -1.47 10.06
N GLN A 88 4.29 -1.43 9.64
CA GLN A 88 5.05 -0.19 9.51
C GLN A 88 4.41 0.77 8.50
N LEU A 89 4.01 0.26 7.32
CA LEU A 89 3.31 1.04 6.32
C LEU A 89 2.01 1.60 6.90
N ALA A 90 1.19 0.76 7.57
CA ALA A 90 -0.06 1.15 8.22
C ALA A 90 0.13 2.25 9.27
N ARG A 91 1.14 2.10 10.14
CA ARG A 91 1.49 3.11 11.14
C ARG A 91 1.84 4.47 10.50
N ARG A 92 2.61 4.47 9.41
CA ARG A 92 2.98 5.69 8.68
C ARG A 92 1.79 6.32 7.95
N ALA A 93 0.91 5.51 7.39
CA ALA A 93 -0.35 5.99 6.83
C ALA A 93 -1.20 6.69 7.89
N GLN A 94 -1.34 6.11 9.09
CA GLN A 94 -2.02 6.75 10.21
C GLN A 94 -1.39 8.11 10.58
N MET A 95 -0.06 8.20 10.59
CA MET A 95 0.66 9.45 10.90
C MET A 95 0.37 10.59 9.91
N ILE A 96 0.11 10.26 8.64
CA ILE A 96 -0.32 11.24 7.63
C ILE A 96 -1.85 11.38 7.54
N GLY A 97 -2.61 10.73 8.42
CA GLY A 97 -4.08 10.74 8.43
C GLY A 97 -4.74 9.93 7.31
N ALA A 98 -4.00 9.03 6.66
CA ALA A 98 -4.51 8.19 5.60
C ALA A 98 -5.24 6.97 6.18
N PRO A 99 -6.52 6.71 5.82
CA PRO A 99 -7.28 5.59 6.35
C PRO A 99 -6.99 4.27 5.63
N LEU A 100 -6.19 4.30 4.57
CA LEU A 100 -5.88 3.14 3.74
C LEU A 100 -4.52 3.26 3.08
N ILE A 101 -3.99 2.09 2.71
CA ILE A 101 -2.80 1.93 1.88
C ILE A 101 -3.16 1.10 0.67
N ALA A 102 -2.80 1.58 -0.52
CA ALA A 102 -2.86 0.83 -1.76
C ALA A 102 -1.45 0.45 -2.24
N GLY A 103 -1.37 -0.51 -3.15
CA GLY A 103 -0.12 -0.92 -3.81
C GLY A 103 0.05 -2.44 -3.88
N PRO A 104 1.22 -2.91 -4.35
CA PRO A 104 1.65 -4.31 -4.23
C PRO A 104 1.95 -4.66 -2.77
N VAL A 105 0.90 -4.75 -1.98
CA VAL A 105 0.93 -5.19 -0.58
C VAL A 105 0.64 -6.68 -0.44
N HIS A 106 0.21 -7.34 -1.52
CA HIS A 106 -0.09 -8.77 -1.58
C HIS A 106 1.09 -9.65 -2.02
N GLU A 107 2.11 -9.04 -2.61
CA GLU A 107 3.27 -9.75 -3.17
C GLU A 107 4.49 -8.83 -3.24
N ALA A 108 5.70 -9.40 -3.25
CA ALA A 108 6.92 -8.69 -3.58
C ALA A 108 6.85 -8.06 -4.99
N TYR A 109 7.02 -6.74 -5.06
CA TYR A 109 6.95 -6.00 -6.31
C TYR A 109 8.05 -6.40 -7.30
N ALA A 110 7.65 -6.70 -8.54
CA ALA A 110 8.54 -7.05 -9.65
C ALA A 110 9.51 -8.22 -9.34
N HIS A 111 9.09 -9.17 -8.50
CA HIS A 111 9.84 -10.38 -8.17
C HIS A 111 9.17 -11.63 -8.79
N PHE A 112 9.94 -12.43 -9.54
CA PHE A 112 9.40 -13.53 -10.36
C PHE A 112 10.20 -14.83 -10.19
N PRO A 113 10.03 -15.56 -9.07
CA PRO A 113 10.70 -16.84 -8.86
C PRO A 113 10.14 -17.97 -9.73
N GLY A 114 8.95 -17.79 -10.32
CA GLY A 114 8.26 -18.77 -11.16
C GLY A 114 6.74 -18.61 -11.10
N PRO A 115 5.98 -19.55 -11.70
CA PRO A 115 4.53 -19.61 -11.55
C PRO A 115 4.12 -19.79 -10.08
N VAL A 116 2.99 -19.21 -9.69
CA VAL A 116 2.42 -19.34 -8.35
C VAL A 116 1.96 -20.77 -8.08
N THR A 117 2.43 -21.37 -6.99
CA THR A 117 1.94 -22.66 -6.50
C THR A 117 0.77 -22.50 -5.50
N GLU A 118 0.04 -23.59 -5.25
CA GLU A 118 -1.03 -23.59 -4.24
C GLU A 118 -0.49 -23.28 -2.84
N GLU A 119 0.72 -23.74 -2.51
CA GLU A 119 1.36 -23.48 -1.22
C GLU A 119 1.81 -22.01 -1.09
N GLU A 120 2.30 -21.40 -2.17
CA GLU A 120 2.61 -19.96 -2.19
C GLU A 120 1.36 -19.11 -1.97
N TRP A 121 0.27 -19.47 -2.64
CA TRP A 121 -1.01 -18.79 -2.48
C TRP A 121 -1.54 -18.91 -1.04
N ALA A 122 -1.50 -20.12 -0.46
CA ALA A 122 -1.94 -20.34 0.93
C ALA A 122 -1.10 -19.53 1.93
N ARG A 123 0.23 -19.48 1.75
CA ARG A 123 1.12 -18.66 2.59
C ARG A 123 0.84 -17.17 2.46
N ALA A 124 0.57 -16.69 1.25
CA ALA A 124 0.21 -15.30 1.03
C ALA A 124 -1.09 -14.94 1.76
N VAL A 125 -2.12 -15.79 1.68
CA VAL A 125 -3.39 -15.58 2.39
C VAL A 125 -3.19 -15.48 3.91
N GLU A 126 -2.45 -16.42 4.52
CA GLU A 126 -2.16 -16.40 5.96
C GLU A 126 -1.39 -15.13 6.37
N THR A 127 -0.40 -14.75 5.56
CA THR A 127 0.44 -13.57 5.84
C THR A 127 -0.33 -12.27 5.68
N LEU A 128 -1.19 -12.16 4.66
CA LEU A 128 -2.04 -11.00 4.45
C LEU A 128 -3.08 -10.84 5.54
N ALA A 129 -3.66 -11.95 6.04
CA ALA A 129 -4.56 -11.91 7.17
C ALA A 129 -3.84 -11.36 8.42
N ALA A 130 -2.66 -11.88 8.74
CA ALA A 130 -1.85 -11.38 9.85
C ALA A 130 -1.45 -9.90 9.67
N GLY A 131 -1.06 -9.50 8.46
CA GLY A 131 -0.74 -8.11 8.12
C GLY A 131 -1.92 -7.16 8.29
N ALA A 132 -3.12 -7.57 7.84
CA ALA A 132 -4.34 -6.80 8.00
C ALA A 132 -4.74 -6.65 9.48
N GLN A 133 -4.62 -7.71 10.29
CA GLN A 133 -4.84 -7.63 11.74
C GLN A 133 -3.90 -6.62 12.44
N ARG A 134 -2.64 -6.54 11.99
CA ARG A 134 -1.69 -5.52 12.50
C ARG A 134 -2.06 -4.12 12.02
N ALA A 135 -2.38 -3.97 10.73
CA ALA A 135 -2.81 -2.69 10.17
C ALA A 135 -4.07 -2.13 10.87
N ALA A 136 -4.99 -3.00 11.29
CA ALA A 136 -6.20 -2.61 12.02
C ALA A 136 -5.91 -1.89 13.35
N GLN A 137 -4.76 -2.17 14.00
CA GLN A 137 -4.34 -1.49 15.23
C GLN A 137 -4.03 0.00 14.99
N HIS A 138 -3.79 0.37 13.73
CA HIS A 138 -3.57 1.74 13.28
C HIS A 138 -4.80 2.35 12.61
N GLU A 139 -5.94 1.66 12.63
CA GLU A 139 -7.18 2.07 11.96
C GLU A 139 -7.00 2.24 10.44
N VAL A 140 -6.10 1.45 9.84
CA VAL A 140 -5.76 1.50 8.42
C VAL A 140 -6.18 0.21 7.71
N SER A 141 -6.82 0.37 6.55
CA SER A 141 -7.11 -0.72 5.64
C SER A 141 -5.97 -0.97 4.66
N LEU A 142 -5.70 -2.24 4.38
CA LEU A 142 -4.80 -2.67 3.32
C LEU A 142 -5.62 -2.93 2.05
N MET A 143 -5.21 -2.33 0.93
CA MET A 143 -5.91 -2.45 -0.33
C MET A 143 -5.00 -3.11 -1.35
N ILE A 144 -5.33 -4.36 -1.70
CA ILE A 144 -4.62 -5.13 -2.72
C ILE A 144 -4.83 -4.46 -4.06
N GLU A 145 -3.74 -4.12 -4.74
CA GLU A 145 -3.75 -3.62 -6.10
C GLU A 145 -3.42 -4.76 -7.07
N PRO A 146 -4.36 -5.23 -7.91
CA PRO A 146 -4.01 -6.15 -9.00
C PRO A 146 -3.12 -5.42 -10.00
N LEU A 147 -1.91 -5.95 -10.23
CA LEU A 147 -0.93 -5.36 -11.14
C LEU A 147 -0.81 -6.16 -12.43
N ASN A 148 -0.24 -5.57 -13.48
CA ASN A 148 0.00 -6.34 -14.70
C ASN A 148 1.08 -7.44 -14.47
N ARG A 149 1.17 -8.37 -15.42
CA ARG A 149 2.10 -9.53 -15.36
C ARG A 149 3.60 -9.19 -15.33
N PHE A 150 3.97 -7.92 -15.52
CA PHE A 150 5.35 -7.46 -15.42
C PHE A 150 5.71 -6.94 -14.03
N GLU A 151 4.73 -6.88 -13.11
CA GLU A 151 4.89 -6.32 -11.78
C GLU A 151 4.42 -7.25 -10.65
N SER A 152 3.51 -8.18 -10.94
CA SER A 152 3.03 -9.22 -10.01
C SER A 152 2.71 -10.51 -10.77
N ARG A 153 2.69 -11.64 -10.05
CA ARG A 153 2.22 -12.95 -10.52
C ARG A 153 1.05 -13.50 -9.68
N LEU A 154 0.90 -13.05 -8.43
CA LEU A 154 -0.09 -13.57 -7.48
C LEU A 154 -1.51 -13.07 -7.78
N ALA A 155 -1.65 -11.80 -8.13
CA ALA A 155 -2.93 -11.22 -8.53
C ALA A 155 -2.75 -10.22 -9.67
N ASN A 156 -3.19 -10.62 -10.87
CA ASN A 156 -3.19 -9.78 -12.07
C ASN A 156 -4.59 -9.38 -12.53
N THR A 157 -5.64 -9.95 -11.95
CA THR A 157 -7.03 -9.59 -12.23
C THR A 157 -7.78 -9.24 -10.95
N ILE A 158 -8.91 -8.54 -11.11
CA ILE A 158 -9.75 -8.18 -9.97
C ILE A 158 -10.33 -9.42 -9.29
N GLU A 159 -10.61 -10.49 -10.04
CA GLU A 159 -11.10 -11.76 -9.51
C GLU A 159 -10.05 -12.46 -8.64
N GLN A 160 -8.77 -12.43 -9.06
CA GLN A 160 -7.68 -13.01 -8.28
C GLN A 160 -7.44 -12.23 -6.97
N ALA A 161 -7.43 -10.89 -7.04
CA ALA A 161 -7.33 -10.07 -5.83
C ALA A 161 -8.54 -10.28 -4.90
N ALA A 162 -9.75 -10.34 -5.44
CA ALA A 162 -10.95 -10.62 -4.65
C ALA A 162 -10.90 -12.01 -3.98
N ALA A 163 -10.34 -13.02 -4.65
CA ALA A 163 -10.14 -14.35 -4.08
C ALA A 163 -9.17 -14.32 -2.88
N LEU A 164 -8.08 -13.55 -2.97
CA LEU A 164 -7.16 -13.34 -1.83
C LEU A 164 -7.88 -12.69 -0.64
N VAL A 165 -8.63 -11.61 -0.89
CA VAL A 165 -9.38 -10.91 0.16
C VAL A 165 -10.39 -11.82 0.84
N GLN A 166 -11.17 -12.57 0.05
CA GLN A 166 -12.17 -13.51 0.58
C GLN A 166 -11.56 -14.63 1.40
N ALA A 167 -10.39 -15.13 0.98
CA ALA A 167 -9.69 -16.20 1.68
C ALA A 167 -9.04 -15.74 2.98
N ALA A 168 -8.53 -14.51 3.04
CA ALA A 168 -7.93 -13.93 4.24
C ALA A 168 -8.98 -13.62 5.33
N GLN A 169 -10.23 -13.35 4.94
CA GLN A 169 -11.36 -13.11 5.86
C GLN A 169 -11.18 -11.93 6.84
N GLU A 170 -10.38 -10.93 6.48
CA GLU A 170 -10.14 -9.75 7.32
C GLU A 170 -10.99 -8.54 6.86
N PRO A 171 -11.67 -7.83 7.78
CA PRO A 171 -12.61 -6.77 7.43
C PRO A 171 -11.95 -5.49 6.90
N ASN A 172 -10.65 -5.29 7.16
CA ASN A 172 -9.86 -4.15 6.69
C ASN A 172 -8.90 -4.52 5.55
N LEU A 173 -9.10 -5.67 4.91
CA LEU A 173 -8.41 -6.03 3.67
C LEU A 173 -9.39 -5.86 2.50
N GLY A 174 -8.99 -5.09 1.49
CA GLY A 174 -9.81 -4.77 0.33
C GLY A 174 -9.02 -4.80 -0.97
N VAL A 175 -9.64 -4.29 -2.04
CA VAL A 175 -9.05 -4.26 -3.38
C VAL A 175 -9.13 -2.85 -3.96
N THR A 176 -8.07 -2.38 -4.62
CA THR A 176 -8.11 -1.19 -5.49
C THR A 176 -8.26 -1.60 -6.96
N PHE A 177 -8.69 -0.65 -7.78
CA PHE A 177 -8.77 -0.84 -9.23
C PHE A 177 -7.97 0.25 -9.92
N ASP A 178 -6.87 -0.14 -10.57
CA ASP A 178 -6.09 0.74 -11.44
C ASP A 178 -6.41 0.44 -12.91
N THR A 179 -6.90 1.47 -13.60
CA THR A 179 -7.20 1.41 -15.04
C THR A 179 -5.98 1.13 -15.92
N HIS A 180 -4.76 1.45 -15.48
CA HIS A 180 -3.53 1.17 -16.21
C HIS A 180 -3.26 -0.33 -16.28
N HIS A 181 -3.38 -1.04 -15.15
CA HIS A 181 -3.18 -2.50 -15.10
C HIS A 181 -4.35 -3.27 -15.74
N ALA A 182 -5.53 -2.66 -15.82
CA ALA A 182 -6.72 -3.24 -16.44
C ALA A 182 -6.78 -3.11 -17.97
N HIS A 183 -5.85 -2.38 -18.60
CA HIS A 183 -5.80 -2.13 -20.05
C HIS A 183 -4.92 -3.14 -20.80
#